data_AF-A0A6P5T5S8-F1
#
_entry.id   AF-A0A6P5T5S8-F1
#
_cell.length_a   1.000
_cell.length_b   1.000
_cell.length_c   1.000
_cell.angle_alpha   90.00
_cell.angle_beta   90.00
_cell.angle_gamma   90.00
#
_symmetry.space_group_name_H-M   'P 1'
#
loop_
_entity.id
_entity.type
_entity.pdbx_description
1 polymer ?
#
loop_
_entity_poly.entity_id
_entity_poly.type
_entity_poly.pdbx_seq_one_letter_code
_entity_poly.pdbx_strand_id
1 'polypeptide(L)'
;MEASGVLAGAIVMEVLHKNNYMHWSVLVKNYLLAQDLWDAVEATAEPPKGEDQDSDDRLKTWRKKNAMALHTIQISCGPEAFSVIRDMTSAKIAWDTLAEMLTPQPLLPCNSPVQSANSSNNPGHDATVDDFPQHQPFFRGVGIGIKQRSFLPYIPMQ
;
A
#
# COMPACT_ATOMS: atom_id res chain seq x y z
N MET A 1 36.48 29.26 4.55
CA MET A 1 35.55 28.43 3.76
C MET A 1 34.61 27.78 4.76
N GLU A 2 33.46 28.38 5.01
CA GLU A 2 32.40 27.70 5.77
C GLU A 2 31.55 26.94 4.77
N ALA A 3 31.66 25.62 4.81
CA ALA A 3 30.69 24.76 4.16
C ALA A 3 29.41 24.86 4.98
N SER A 4 28.47 25.69 4.52
CA SER A 4 27.08 25.65 4.97
C SER A 4 26.55 24.26 4.60
N GLY A 5 26.59 23.36 5.57
CA GLY A 5 25.94 22.06 5.50
C GLY A 5 24.45 22.32 5.46
N VAL A 6 23.90 22.48 4.26
CA VAL A 6 22.47 22.32 4.04
C VAL A 6 22.14 20.94 4.59
N LEU A 7 21.44 20.91 5.73
CA LEU A 7 20.88 19.68 6.29
C LEU A 7 20.13 19.00 5.15
N ALA A 8 20.70 17.89 4.67
CA ALA A 8 20.13 17.15 3.56
C ALA A 8 18.72 16.70 3.97
N GLY A 9 17.73 17.41 3.44
CA GLY A 9 16.39 16.90 3.24
C GLY A 9 15.49 16.89 4.48
N ALA A 10 15.28 18.04 5.13
CA ALA A 10 13.92 18.30 5.61
C ALA A 10 13.02 18.52 4.38
N ILE A 11 12.75 17.46 3.60
CA ILE A 11 11.64 17.48 2.66
C ILE A 11 10.43 17.61 3.57
N VAL A 12 9.83 18.80 3.59
CA VAL A 12 8.59 19.05 4.31
C VAL A 12 7.54 18.18 3.63
N MET A 13 7.35 16.97 4.16
CA MET A 13 6.23 16.14 3.77
C MET A 13 4.99 16.83 4.30
N GLU A 14 4.02 17.08 3.41
CA GLU A 14 2.72 17.56 3.83
C GLU A 14 2.16 16.56 4.86
N VAL A 15 1.72 17.08 6.00
CA VAL A 15 1.23 16.25 7.10
C VAL A 15 -0.11 15.64 6.69
N LEU A 16 -0.28 14.33 6.91
CA LEU A 16 -1.52 13.63 6.60
C LEU A 16 -2.70 14.19 7.39
N HIS A 17 -3.78 14.49 6.69
CA HIS A 17 -5.09 14.81 7.25
C HIS A 17 -6.22 14.25 6.34
N LYS A 18 -7.47 14.41 6.77
CA LYS A 18 -8.65 13.75 6.17
C LYS A 18 -8.84 13.91 4.66
N ASN A 19 -8.29 14.97 4.07
CA ASN A 19 -8.61 15.39 2.70
C ASN A 19 -7.40 15.37 1.74
N ASN A 20 -6.21 14.98 2.21
CA ASN A 20 -4.99 15.02 1.40
C ASN A 20 -4.35 13.66 1.15
N TYR A 21 -5.02 12.55 1.50
CA TYR A 21 -4.45 11.20 1.39
C TYR A 21 -3.84 10.90 0.00
N MET A 22 -4.51 11.30 -1.08
CA MET A 22 -4.00 11.09 -2.45
C MET A 22 -2.68 11.83 -2.70
N HIS A 23 -2.54 13.07 -2.21
CA HIS A 23 -1.31 13.84 -2.38
C HIS A 23 -0.20 13.32 -1.44
N TRP A 24 -0.54 13.12 -0.17
CA TRP A 24 0.35 12.58 0.86
C TRP A 24 0.95 11.23 0.43
N SER A 25 0.12 10.30 -0.02
CA SER A 25 0.57 8.94 -0.36
C SER A 25 1.58 8.94 -1.51
N VAL A 26 1.43 9.83 -2.49
CA VAL A 26 2.42 9.99 -3.57
C VAL A 26 3.76 10.48 -3.02
N LEU A 27 3.76 11.50 -2.16
CA LEU A 27 4.99 12.05 -1.59
C LEU A 27 5.71 11.02 -0.71
N VAL A 28 4.97 10.34 0.18
CA VAL A 28 5.54 9.35 1.10
C VAL A 28 6.06 8.14 0.34
N LYS A 29 5.31 7.63 -0.64
CA LYS A 29 5.75 6.53 -1.48
C LYS A 29 7.04 6.87 -2.22
N ASN A 30 7.13 8.06 -2.82
CA ASN A 30 8.34 8.49 -3.53
C ASN A 30 9.54 8.60 -2.58
N TYR A 31 9.34 9.11 -1.36
CA TYR A 31 10.39 9.15 -0.35
C TYR A 31 10.84 7.74 0.05
N LEU A 32 9.90 6.83 0.33
CA LEU A 32 10.21 5.44 0.67
C LEU A 32 10.94 4.72 -0.47
N LEU A 33 10.57 4.96 -1.73
CA LEU A 33 11.27 4.43 -2.90
C LEU A 33 12.71 4.97 -2.98
N ALA A 34 12.91 6.28 -2.79
CA ALA A 34 14.23 6.90 -2.81
C ALA A 34 15.16 6.37 -1.69
N GLN A 35 14.59 5.89 -0.58
CA GLN A 35 15.30 5.31 0.56
C GLN A 35 15.39 3.78 0.52
N ASP A 36 14.93 3.12 -0.55
CA ASP A 36 14.88 1.65 -0.67
C ASP A 36 14.07 0.97 0.46
N LEU A 37 12.99 1.63 0.89
CA LEU A 37 12.11 1.21 1.98
C LEU A 37 10.74 0.68 1.51
N TRP A 38 10.33 1.00 0.28
CA TRP A 38 8.98 0.68 -0.23
C TRP A 38 8.67 -0.82 -0.21
N ASP A 39 9.68 -1.68 -0.41
CA ASP A 39 9.54 -3.13 -0.34
C ASP A 39 8.92 -3.60 1.00
N ALA A 40 9.20 -2.91 2.11
CA ALA A 40 8.63 -3.26 3.41
C ALA A 40 7.13 -2.92 3.54
N VAL A 41 6.62 -2.05 2.70
CA VAL A 41 5.20 -1.68 2.62
C VAL A 41 4.47 -2.56 1.59
N GLU A 42 5.11 -2.84 0.45
CA GLU A 42 4.53 -3.64 -0.63
C GLU A 42 4.51 -5.14 -0.32
N ALA A 43 5.58 -5.68 0.25
CA ALA A 43 5.71 -7.10 0.58
C ALA A 43 4.69 -7.56 1.63
N THR A 44 4.79 -8.83 2.05
CA THR A 44 4.00 -9.35 3.17
C THR A 44 4.39 -8.67 4.47
N ALA A 45 3.41 -8.45 5.37
CA ALA A 45 3.67 -7.98 6.73
C ALA A 45 4.51 -8.97 7.56
N GLU A 46 4.64 -10.21 7.07
CA GLU A 46 5.44 -11.26 7.69
C GLU A 46 6.93 -11.17 7.30
N PRO A 47 7.82 -11.54 8.24
CA PRO A 47 9.24 -11.64 7.96
C PRO A 47 9.57 -12.74 6.93
N PRO A 48 10.72 -12.63 6.24
CA PRO A 48 11.24 -13.70 5.39
C PRO A 48 11.38 -15.01 6.19
N LYS A 49 10.91 -16.13 5.62
CA LYS A 49 11.03 -17.47 6.22
C LYS A 49 12.34 -18.13 5.73
N GLY A 50 13.12 -18.71 6.66
CA GLY A 50 14.38 -19.42 6.41
C GLY A 50 15.09 -19.77 7.73
N GLU A 51 15.94 -20.80 7.72
CA GLU A 51 16.61 -21.35 8.92
C GLU A 51 18.16 -21.28 8.86
N ASP A 52 18.72 -20.68 7.81
CA ASP A 52 20.17 -20.55 7.58
C ASP A 52 20.73 -19.18 8.00
N GLN A 53 22.05 -19.03 8.11
CA GLN A 53 22.68 -17.75 8.48
C GLN A 53 22.28 -16.61 7.51
N ASP A 54 22.14 -16.93 6.22
CA ASP A 54 21.65 -16.01 5.19
C ASP A 54 20.21 -15.54 5.49
N SER A 55 19.37 -16.38 6.11
CA SER A 55 18.03 -15.98 6.56
C SER A 55 18.05 -15.01 7.73
N ASP A 56 19.00 -15.11 8.67
CA ASP A 56 19.08 -14.18 9.80
C ASP A 56 19.50 -12.76 9.33
N ASP A 57 20.45 -12.67 8.42
CA ASP A 57 20.86 -11.38 7.82
C ASP A 57 19.73 -10.76 7.00
N ARG A 58 18.98 -11.58 6.24
CA ARG A 58 17.78 -11.15 5.52
C ARG A 58 16.68 -10.68 6.48
N LEU A 59 16.45 -11.40 7.57
CA LEU A 59 15.47 -11.06 8.60
C LEU A 59 15.81 -9.74 9.29
N LYS A 60 17.09 -9.55 9.66
CA LYS A 60 17.60 -8.32 10.25
C LYS A 60 17.46 -7.13 9.30
N THR A 61 17.80 -7.33 8.02
CA THR A 61 17.62 -6.31 6.98
C THR A 61 16.15 -5.93 6.81
N TRP A 62 15.26 -6.93 6.74
CA TRP A 62 13.81 -6.70 6.66
C TRP A 62 13.28 -5.95 7.88
N ARG A 63 13.66 -6.35 9.11
CA ARG A 63 13.25 -5.66 10.35
C ARG A 63 13.66 -4.19 10.33
N LYS A 64 14.89 -3.90 9.87
CA LYS A 64 15.40 -2.53 9.74
C LYS A 64 14.59 -1.73 8.71
N LYS A 65 14.36 -2.28 7.51
CA LYS A 65 13.56 -1.63 6.46
C LYS A 65 12.14 -1.34 6.94
N ASN A 66 11.48 -2.33 7.56
CA ASN A 66 10.14 -2.17 8.12
C ASN A 66 10.09 -1.09 9.21
N ALA A 67 11.04 -1.08 10.15
CA ALA A 67 11.09 -0.07 11.20
C ALA A 67 11.30 1.35 10.64
N MET A 68 12.19 1.52 9.66
CA MET A 68 12.42 2.82 9.01
C MET A 68 11.20 3.29 8.21
N ALA A 69 10.55 2.38 7.47
CA ALA A 69 9.35 2.69 6.72
C ALA A 69 8.19 3.08 7.64
N LEU A 70 7.95 2.31 8.70
CA LEU A 70 6.92 2.61 9.71
C LEU A 70 7.16 3.96 10.37
N HIS A 71 8.41 4.23 10.77
CA HIS A 71 8.76 5.51 11.38
C HIS A 71 8.50 6.68 10.42
N THR A 72 8.88 6.54 9.15
CA THR A 72 8.62 7.54 8.09
C THR A 72 7.12 7.82 7.96
N ILE A 73 6.30 6.78 7.91
CA ILE A 73 4.84 6.91 7.85
C ILE A 73 4.33 7.66 9.08
N GLN A 74 4.75 7.25 10.28
CA GLN A 74 4.33 7.84 11.55
C GLN A 74 4.68 9.33 11.66
N ILE A 75 5.90 9.75 11.32
CA ILE A 75 6.30 11.17 11.41
C ILE A 75 5.63 12.05 10.35
N SER A 76 5.15 11.45 9.26
CA SER A 76 4.40 12.16 8.22
C SER A 76 2.91 12.30 8.53
N CYS A 77 2.43 11.68 9.62
CA CYS A 77 1.02 11.70 10.00
C CYS A 77 0.67 12.90 10.88
N GLY A 78 -0.53 13.44 10.68
CA GLY A 78 -1.16 14.33 11.67
C GLY A 78 -1.61 13.57 12.92
N PRO A 79 -1.94 14.26 14.03
CA PRO A 79 -2.26 13.63 15.32
C PRO A 79 -3.38 12.58 15.25
N GLU A 80 -4.41 12.84 14.44
CA GLU A 80 -5.54 11.90 14.25
C GLU A 80 -5.07 10.60 13.60
N ALA A 81 -4.36 10.70 12.46
CA ALA A 81 -3.84 9.54 11.72
C ALA A 81 -2.77 8.79 12.54
N PHE A 82 -1.87 9.51 13.21
CA PHE A 82 -0.85 8.92 14.07
C PHE A 82 -1.46 8.09 15.20
N SER A 83 -2.55 8.58 15.81
CA SER A 83 -3.23 7.86 16.90
C SER A 83 -3.78 6.50 16.45
N VAL A 84 -4.17 6.36 15.17
CA VAL A 84 -4.66 5.09 14.60
C VAL A 84 -3.53 4.07 14.44
N ILE A 85 -2.33 4.51 14.06
CA ILE A 85 -1.22 3.62 13.68
C ILE A 85 -0.11 3.50 14.75
N ARG A 86 -0.23 4.19 15.88
CA ARG A 86 0.82 4.31 16.92
C ARG A 86 1.33 2.94 17.40
N ASP A 87 0.42 1.99 17.58
CA ASP A 87 0.71 0.70 18.22
C ASP A 87 0.98 -0.41 17.19
N MET A 88 1.05 -0.08 15.90
CA MET A 88 1.34 -1.01 14.83
C MET A 88 2.85 -1.28 14.71
N THR A 89 3.21 -2.51 14.36
CA THR A 89 4.61 -2.94 14.20
C THR A 89 5.00 -3.16 12.73
N SER A 90 4.04 -3.14 11.82
CA SER A 90 4.26 -3.34 10.38
C SER A 90 3.96 -2.06 9.61
N ALA A 91 4.91 -1.63 8.78
CA ALA A 91 4.75 -0.49 7.90
C ALA A 91 3.60 -0.72 6.89
N LYS A 92 3.46 -1.96 6.41
CA LYS A 92 2.35 -2.37 5.55
C LYS A 92 1.00 -2.15 6.24
N ILE A 93 0.82 -2.72 7.42
CA ILE A 93 -0.47 -2.64 8.14
C ILE A 93 -0.82 -1.18 8.43
N ALA A 94 0.17 -0.36 8.81
CA ALA A 94 -0.02 1.08 9.00
C ALA A 94 -0.46 1.78 7.70
N TRP A 95 0.21 1.51 6.59
CA TRP A 95 -0.14 2.07 5.29
C TRP A 95 -1.56 1.69 4.84
N ASP A 96 -1.90 0.39 4.91
CA ASP A 96 -3.20 -0.13 4.49
C ASP A 96 -4.33 0.42 5.38
N THR A 97 -4.11 0.53 6.70
CA THR A 97 -5.11 1.10 7.61
C THR A 97 -5.38 2.58 7.31
N LEU A 98 -4.35 3.36 7.00
CA LEU A 98 -4.52 4.76 6.60
C LEU A 98 -5.27 4.87 5.26
N ALA A 99 -4.97 3.98 4.31
CA ALA A 99 -5.69 3.91 3.05
C ALA A 99 -7.17 3.65 3.28
N GLU A 100 -7.53 2.63 4.07
CA GLU A 100 -8.92 2.28 4.35
C GLU A 100 -9.68 3.38 5.09
N MET A 101 -9.02 4.10 6.00
CA MET A 101 -9.64 5.16 6.80
C MET A 101 -9.88 6.45 5.99
N LEU A 102 -8.96 6.77 5.07
CA LEU A 102 -8.91 8.07 4.39
C LEU A 102 -9.29 8.02 2.91
N THR A 103 -9.40 6.82 2.32
CA THR A 103 -10.03 6.67 1.01
C THR A 103 -11.54 6.51 1.22
N PRO A 104 -12.37 7.27 0.47
CA PRO A 104 -13.80 7.04 0.49
C PRO A 104 -14.09 5.62 0.02
N GLN A 105 -14.58 4.77 0.92
CA GLN A 105 -15.14 3.48 0.53
C GLN A 105 -16.27 3.75 -0.47
N PRO A 106 -16.29 3.12 -1.67
CA PRO A 106 -17.47 3.13 -2.50
C PRO A 106 -18.61 2.60 -1.66
N LEU A 107 -19.60 3.45 -1.37
CA LEU A 107 -20.77 3.11 -0.57
C LEU A 107 -21.35 1.81 -1.12
N LEU A 108 -21.22 0.70 -0.37
CA LEU A 108 -21.99 -0.49 -0.68
C LEU A 108 -23.47 -0.11 -0.52
N PRO A 109 -24.33 -0.34 -1.51
CA PRO A 109 -25.76 -0.14 -1.34
C PRO A 109 -26.22 -1.03 -0.18
N CYS A 110 -26.72 -0.42 0.89
CA CYS A 110 -27.44 -1.12 1.95
C CYS A 110 -28.77 -1.65 1.38
N ASN A 111 -28.72 -2.74 0.62
CA ASN A 111 -29.92 -3.45 0.23
C ASN A 111 -30.24 -4.48 1.31
N SER A 112 -30.84 -4.03 2.42
CA SER A 112 -31.70 -4.92 3.19
C SER A 112 -32.85 -5.35 2.28
N PRO A 113 -33.18 -6.65 2.16
CA PRO A 113 -34.36 -7.06 1.41
C PRO A 113 -35.60 -6.67 2.20
N VAL A 114 -36.14 -5.47 1.93
CA VAL A 114 -37.51 -5.12 2.27
C VAL A 114 -38.40 -5.83 1.26
N GLN A 115 -39.07 -6.88 1.72
CA GLN A 115 -40.21 -7.44 1.01
C GLN A 115 -41.31 -6.39 0.93
N SER A 116 -41.64 -5.93 -0.27
CA SER A 116 -43.01 -5.57 -0.59
C SER A 116 -43.25 -5.73 -2.08
N ALA A 117 -44.39 -6.34 -2.38
CA ALA A 117 -44.81 -6.76 -3.69
C ALA A 117 -45.20 -5.58 -4.60
N ASN A 118 -45.50 -6.01 -5.83
CA ASN A 118 -46.49 -5.53 -6.81
C ASN A 118 -46.37 -4.16 -7.52
N SER A 119 -45.98 -4.30 -8.80
CA SER A 119 -46.76 -3.91 -9.99
C SER A 119 -46.85 -2.43 -10.37
N SER A 120 -46.20 -2.06 -11.49
CA SER A 120 -46.89 -1.63 -12.72
C SER A 120 -45.87 -1.22 -13.80
N ASN A 121 -46.11 -1.67 -15.03
CA ASN A 121 -45.37 -1.28 -16.23
C ASN A 121 -45.72 0.17 -16.63
N ASN A 122 -44.73 0.93 -17.09
CA ASN A 122 -44.81 1.57 -18.42
C ASN A 122 -43.45 2.10 -18.92
N PRO A 123 -43.24 2.18 -20.25
CA PRO A 123 -41.97 2.51 -20.88
C PRO A 123 -41.84 4.00 -21.22
N GLY A 124 -40.58 4.43 -21.37
CA GLY A 124 -40.21 5.60 -22.15
C GLY A 124 -39.77 6.81 -21.34
N HIS A 125 -38.47 6.95 -21.12
CA HIS A 125 -37.83 8.26 -21.19
C HIS A 125 -36.37 8.10 -21.60
N ASP A 126 -36.12 8.41 -22.87
CA ASP A 126 -34.82 8.67 -23.46
C ASP A 126 -34.28 9.99 -22.88
N ALA A 127 -33.20 9.90 -22.12
CA ALA A 127 -32.36 11.03 -21.78
C ALA A 127 -30.95 10.50 -21.49
N THR A 128 -30.09 10.72 -22.46
CA THR A 128 -28.63 10.68 -22.38
C THR A 128 -28.13 11.30 -21.07
N VAL A 129 -27.49 10.49 -20.23
CA VAL A 129 -26.63 10.96 -19.14
C VAL A 129 -25.27 10.37 -19.40
N ASP A 130 -24.28 11.26 -19.57
CA ASP A 130 -22.89 10.94 -19.80
C ASP A 130 -22.35 9.94 -18.75
N ASP A 131 -22.09 8.72 -19.22
CA ASP A 131 -21.39 7.67 -18.49
C ASP A 131 -19.91 8.05 -18.41
N PHE A 132 -19.55 8.85 -17.41
CA PHE A 132 -18.15 9.06 -17.03
C PHE A 132 -17.62 7.74 -16.45
N PRO A 133 -16.61 7.10 -17.06
CA PRO A 133 -16.12 5.82 -16.56
C PRO A 133 -15.50 6.01 -15.17
N GLN A 134 -16.02 5.26 -14.20
CA GLN A 134 -15.41 5.10 -12.88
C GLN A 134 -13.96 4.66 -13.06
N HIS A 135 -13.03 5.56 -12.74
CA HIS A 135 -11.62 5.21 -12.64
C HIS A 135 -11.45 4.17 -11.53
N GLN A 136 -11.23 2.91 -11.93
CA GLN A 136 -10.61 1.92 -11.08
C GLN A 136 -9.16 2.35 -10.81
N PRO A 137 -8.64 2.28 -9.57
CA PRO A 137 -7.23 2.46 -9.34
C PRO A 137 -6.46 1.29 -9.96
N PHE A 138 -5.81 1.58 -11.09
CA PHE A 138 -4.85 0.70 -11.74
C PHE A 138 -3.60 0.55 -10.88
N PHE A 139 -3.57 -0.46 -10.01
CA PHE A 139 -2.30 -0.97 -9.49
C PHE A 139 -2.21 -2.48 -9.73
N ARG A 140 -2.12 -2.83 -11.01
CA ARG A 140 -1.55 -4.11 -11.46
C ARG A 140 -0.42 -3.84 -12.45
N GLY A 141 0.76 -4.30 -12.08
CA GLY A 141 1.97 -4.39 -12.90
C GLY A 141 3.15 -4.50 -11.94
N VAL A 142 4.01 -5.51 -11.96
CA VAL A 142 4.47 -6.37 -13.07
C VAL A 142 4.84 -7.73 -12.50
N GLY A 143 4.57 -8.80 -13.27
CA GLY A 143 4.90 -10.17 -12.90
C GLY A 143 6.41 -10.40 -12.82
N ILE A 144 6.87 -10.92 -11.68
CA ILE A 144 8.21 -11.50 -11.57
C ILE A 144 8.13 -12.91 -12.15
N GLY A 145 8.80 -13.10 -13.29
CA GLY A 145 8.90 -14.36 -13.99
C GLY A 145 9.49 -15.46 -13.12
N ILE A 146 8.76 -16.57 -13.02
CA ILE A 146 9.31 -17.87 -12.66
C ILE A 146 10.42 -18.22 -13.67
N LYS A 147 11.67 -18.19 -13.23
CA LYS A 147 12.81 -18.63 -14.05
C LYS A 147 12.69 -20.14 -14.25
N GLN A 148 12.49 -20.54 -15.51
CA GLN A 148 12.61 -21.89 -16.04
C GLN A 148 13.78 -22.65 -15.39
N ARG A 149 13.50 -23.78 -14.74
CA ARG A 149 14.52 -24.73 -14.28
C ARG A 149 14.67 -25.78 -15.38
N SER A 150 15.65 -25.59 -16.24
CA SER A 150 16.07 -26.56 -17.26
C SER A 150 16.57 -27.84 -16.58
N PHE A 151 16.18 -28.98 -17.16
CA PHE A 151 16.49 -30.35 -16.78
C PHE A 151 18.00 -30.64 -16.65
N LEU A 152 18.35 -31.51 -15.70
CA LEU A 152 19.48 -32.44 -15.83
C LEU A 152 18.92 -33.88 -15.80
N PRO A 153 19.33 -34.78 -16.71
CA PRO A 153 18.87 -36.16 -16.73
C PRO A 153 19.57 -37.01 -15.65
N TYR A 154 18.80 -37.90 -15.03
CA TYR A 154 19.25 -38.92 -14.10
C TYR A 154 20.00 -40.03 -14.86
N ILE A 155 21.26 -40.28 -14.49
CA ILE A 155 22.05 -41.43 -14.97
C ILE A 155 22.11 -42.46 -13.83
N PRO A 156 21.54 -43.68 -13.98
CA PRO A 156 21.80 -44.76 -13.03
C PRO A 156 23.17 -45.38 -13.29
N MET A 157 23.99 -45.47 -12.25
CA MET A 157 25.20 -46.30 -12.21
C MET A 157 24.80 -47.78 -12.20
N GLN A 158 25.54 -48.60 -12.95
CA GLN A 158 25.45 -50.07 -12.93
C GLN A 158 25.88 -50.65 -11.59
#